data_AF-A0A661LID9-F1
#
_entry.id   AF-A0A661LID9-F1
#
_cell.length_a   1.000
_cell.length_b   1.000
_cell.length_c   1.000
_cell.angle_alpha   90.00
_cell.angle_beta   90.00
_cell.angle_gamma   90.00
#
_symmetry.space_group_name_H-M   'P 1'
#
loop_
_entity.id
_entity.type
_entity.pdbx_description
1 polymer ?
#
loop_
_entity_poly.entity_id
_entity_poly.type
_entity_poly.pdbx_seq_one_letter_code
_entity_poly.pdbx_strand_id
1 'polypeptide(L)'
;MQAKPGRWFWTLVVTSAIVLIALHALALEKQPSKCAVAVVNGSVITQEDFDREIDRVRQRFLSMGKPLIDSQIPEIKKEVLENLINRELLYQESQRKGIKVDEAAINEQVIT
;
A
#
# COMPACT_ATOMS: atom_id res chain seq x y z
N MET A 1 -41.85 9.28 38.30
CA MET A 1 -40.84 9.40 39.37
C MET A 1 -39.51 8.93 38.81
N GLN A 2 -38.57 9.83 38.53
CA GLN A 2 -37.24 9.50 37.99
C GLN A 2 -36.32 9.18 39.18
N ALA A 3 -35.99 7.91 39.39
CA ALA A 3 -35.05 7.51 40.43
C ALA A 3 -33.63 7.92 40.00
N LYS A 4 -32.98 8.78 40.77
CA LYS A 4 -31.60 9.19 40.51
C LYS A 4 -30.67 8.01 40.82
N PRO A 5 -29.87 7.52 39.85
CA PRO A 5 -28.93 6.44 40.14
C PRO A 5 -27.90 6.93 41.15
N GLY A 6 -27.64 6.11 42.18
CA GLY A 6 -26.70 6.43 43.25
C GLY A 6 -25.29 6.65 42.70
N ARG A 7 -24.48 7.44 43.40
CA ARG A 7 -23.10 7.80 43.00
C ARG A 7 -22.22 6.58 42.67
N TRP A 8 -22.50 5.44 43.31
CA TRP A 8 -21.86 4.14 43.06
C TRP A 8 -22.19 3.53 41.68
N PHE A 9 -23.40 3.78 41.18
CA PHE A 9 -23.81 3.36 39.84
C PHE A 9 -23.03 4.13 38.77
N TRP A 10 -22.83 5.44 38.98
CA TRP A 10 -22.02 6.28 38.09
C TRP A 10 -20.53 5.89 38.09
N THR A 11 -19.98 5.53 39.25
CA THR A 11 -18.59 5.04 39.31
C THR A 11 -18.40 3.72 38.57
N LEU A 12 -19.37 2.80 38.61
CA LEU A 12 -19.32 1.53 37.88
C LEU A 12 -19.45 1.71 36.36
N VAL A 13 -20.29 2.65 35.92
CA VAL A 13 -20.43 2.98 34.50
C VAL A 13 -19.15 3.62 33.95
N VAL A 14 -18.51 4.51 34.71
CA VAL A 14 -17.26 5.17 34.29
C VAL A 14 -16.10 4.18 34.22
N THR A 15 -15.96 3.25 35.17
CA THR A 15 -14.91 2.22 35.10
C THR A 15 -15.13 1.26 33.94
N SER A 16 -16.38 0.83 33.70
CA SER A 16 -16.71 0.00 32.54
C SER A 16 -16.42 0.70 31.21
N ALA A 17 -16.66 2.00 31.11
CA ALA A 17 -16.34 2.79 29.91
C ALA A 17 -14.83 2.90 29.68
N ILE A 18 -14.03 3.04 30.73
CA ILE A 18 -12.56 3.10 30.62
C ILE A 18 -11.97 1.75 30.16
N VAL A 19 -12.52 0.63 30.65
CA VAL A 19 -12.12 -0.72 30.22
C VAL A 19 -12.48 -0.98 28.74
N LEU A 20 -13.64 -0.49 28.29
CA LEU A 20 -14.05 -0.58 26.88
C LEU A 20 -13.13 0.23 25.97
N ILE A 21 -12.66 1.40 26.40
CA ILE A 21 -11.71 2.22 25.61
C ILE A 21 -10.33 1.58 25.54
N ALA A 22 -9.85 0.97 26.63
CA ALA A 22 -8.55 0.28 26.66
C ALA A 22 -8.50 -0.94 25.71
N LEU A 23 -9.64 -1.59 25.45
CA LEU A 23 -9.73 -2.71 24.50
C LEU A 23 -9.55 -2.27 23.04
N HIS A 24 -9.91 -1.03 22.70
CA HIS A 24 -9.72 -0.50 21.34
C HIS A 24 -8.25 -0.16 21.02
N ALA A 25 -7.39 -0.03 22.04
CA ALA A 25 -5.98 0.31 21.88
C ALA A 25 -5.08 -0.91 21.56
N LEU A 26 -5.57 -2.13 21.72
CA LEU A 26 -4.84 -3.37 21.42
C LEU A 26 -5.02 -3.88 19.99
N ALA A 27 -5.85 -3.21 19.18
CA ALA A 27 -6.08 -3.57 17.78
C ALA A 27 -5.24 -2.74 16.79
N LEU A 28 -4.09 -2.21 17.22
CA LEU A 28 -3.08 -1.73 16.29
C LEU A 28 -2.32 -2.95 15.73
N GLU A 29 -3.01 -3.72 14.89
CA GLU A 29 -2.39 -4.76 14.09
C GLU A 29 -1.30 -4.11 13.25
N LYS A 30 -0.06 -4.34 13.67
CA LYS A 30 1.14 -4.08 12.87
C LYS A 30 1.00 -4.97 11.64
N GLN A 31 0.47 -4.39 10.56
CA GLN A 31 0.31 -5.05 9.26
C GLN A 31 1.58 -5.86 8.95
N PRO A 32 1.43 -7.07 8.39
CA PRO A 32 2.58 -7.91 8.05
C PRO A 32 3.53 -7.03 7.26
N SER A 33 4.75 -6.90 7.76
CA SER A 33 5.81 -6.18 7.11
C SER A 33 6.05 -6.86 5.76
N LYS A 34 5.30 -6.43 4.73
CA LYS A 34 5.65 -6.68 3.35
C LYS A 34 7.08 -6.16 3.25
N CYS A 35 8.04 -7.06 3.02
CA CYS A 35 9.45 -6.70 2.98
C CYS A 35 9.59 -5.49 2.05
N ALA A 36 9.99 -4.36 2.61
CA ALA A 36 10.13 -3.12 1.85
C ALA A 36 11.42 -3.22 1.05
N VAL A 37 11.34 -2.93 -0.25
CA VAL A 37 12.54 -2.84 -1.10
C VAL A 37 13.01 -1.39 -1.25
N ALA A 38 12.10 -0.43 -1.10
CA ALA A 38 12.40 1.00 -1.07
C ALA A 38 11.28 1.78 -0.37
N VAL A 39 11.60 2.99 0.09
CA VAL A 39 10.64 3.96 0.64
C VAL A 39 10.82 5.29 -0.07
N VAL A 40 9.75 5.79 -0.69
CA VAL A 40 9.72 7.02 -1.49
C VAL A 40 8.79 8.03 -0.82
N ASN A 41 9.35 9.04 -0.15
CA ASN A 41 8.60 10.04 0.61
C ASN A 41 7.57 9.46 1.60
N GLY A 42 7.87 8.30 2.19
CA GLY A 42 6.98 7.58 3.11
C GLY A 42 6.06 6.55 2.46
N SER A 43 5.99 6.49 1.12
CA SER A 43 5.32 5.42 0.38
C SER A 43 6.25 4.21 0.25
N VAL A 44 5.75 3.00 0.52
CA VAL A 44 6.56 1.77 0.54
C VAL A 44 6.40 1.03 -0.78
N ILE A 45 7.53 0.77 -1.44
CA ILE A 45 7.58 -0.17 -2.55
C ILE A 45 7.86 -1.55 -1.94
N THR A 46 6.95 -2.49 -2.17
CA THR A 46 7.00 -3.82 -1.54
C THR A 46 7.78 -4.81 -2.39
N GLN A 47 8.31 -5.86 -1.75
CA GLN A 47 8.92 -7.00 -2.44
C GLN A 47 7.98 -7.62 -3.48
N GLU A 48 6.68 -7.72 -3.16
CA GLU A 48 5.66 -8.24 -4.07
C GLU A 48 5.53 -7.40 -5.34
N ASP A 49 5.55 -6.06 -5.21
CA ASP A 49 5.48 -5.16 -6.37
C ASP A 49 6.73 -5.27 -7.24
N PHE A 50 7.89 -5.42 -6.58
CA PHE A 50 9.17 -5.59 -7.25
C PHE A 50 9.24 -6.91 -8.03
N ASP A 51 8.89 -8.02 -7.39
CA ASP A 51 8.91 -9.35 -8.02
C ASP A 51 7.92 -9.42 -9.19
N ARG A 52 6.72 -8.85 -9.02
CA ARG A 52 5.73 -8.76 -10.09
C ARG A 52 6.25 -8.00 -11.31
N GLU A 53 6.98 -6.91 -11.10
CA GLU A 53 7.55 -6.12 -12.20
C GLU A 53 8.72 -6.85 -12.88
N ILE A 54 9.57 -7.55 -12.12
CA ILE A 54 10.60 -8.43 -12.68
C ILE A 54 9.97 -9.51 -13.56
N ASP A 55 8.89 -10.14 -13.10
CA ASP A 55 8.21 -11.18 -13.85
C ASP A 55 7.62 -10.63 -15.15
N ARG A 56 7.02 -9.44 -15.14
CA ARG A 56 6.56 -8.76 -16.37
C ARG A 56 7.70 -8.52 -17.35
N VAL A 57 8.85 -8.03 -16.89
CA VAL A 57 10.03 -7.85 -17.73
C VAL A 57 10.49 -9.19 -18.30
N ARG A 58 10.61 -10.23 -17.46
CA ARG A 58 10.99 -11.58 -17.90
C ARG A 58 10.04 -12.11 -18.99
N GLN A 59 8.72 -11.98 -18.80
CA GLN A 59 7.72 -12.41 -19.78
C GLN A 59 7.86 -11.65 -21.10
N ARG A 60 8.13 -10.34 -21.07
CA ARG A 60 8.41 -9.56 -22.28
C ARG A 60 9.63 -10.12 -23.03
N PHE A 61 10.73 -10.40 -22.34
CA PHE A 61 11.93 -10.99 -22.94
C PHE A 61 11.66 -12.38 -23.54
N LEU A 62 10.90 -13.22 -22.84
CA LEU A 62 10.45 -14.51 -23.35
C LEU A 62 9.59 -14.36 -24.63
N SER A 63 8.65 -13.41 -24.66
CA SER A 63 7.82 -13.17 -25.85
C SER A 63 8.62 -12.67 -27.06
N MET A 64 9.79 -12.04 -26.82
CA MET A 64 10.72 -11.61 -27.87
C MET A 64 11.67 -12.74 -28.32
N GLY A 65 11.53 -13.95 -27.78
CA GLY A 65 12.43 -15.08 -28.06
C GLY A 65 13.84 -14.90 -27.48
N LYS A 66 14.01 -14.01 -26.50
CA LYS A 66 15.31 -13.68 -25.89
C LYS A 66 15.21 -13.86 -24.37
N PRO A 67 15.28 -15.08 -23.83
CA PRO A 67 15.26 -15.28 -22.38
C PRO A 67 16.41 -14.54 -21.69
N LEU A 68 16.15 -14.04 -20.48
CA LEU A 68 17.17 -13.40 -19.67
C LEU A 68 18.23 -14.43 -19.26
N ILE A 69 19.50 -14.04 -19.38
CA ILE A 69 20.64 -14.81 -18.85
C ILE A 69 21.04 -14.26 -17.48
N ASP A 70 21.61 -15.12 -16.62
CA ASP A 70 21.89 -14.80 -15.22
C ASP A 70 22.74 -13.54 -15.03
N SER A 71 23.68 -13.27 -15.96
CA SER A 71 24.53 -12.08 -15.89
C SER A 71 23.78 -10.76 -16.07
N GLN A 72 22.58 -10.77 -16.68
CA GLN A 72 21.75 -9.58 -16.88
C GLN A 72 20.79 -9.32 -15.71
N ILE A 73 20.52 -10.34 -14.90
CA ILE A 73 19.53 -10.27 -13.81
C ILE A 73 19.84 -9.15 -12.80
N PRO A 74 21.09 -8.91 -12.36
CA PRO A 74 21.39 -7.84 -11.41
C PRO A 74 21.07 -6.44 -11.95
N GLU A 75 21.42 -6.16 -13.21
CA GLU A 75 21.14 -4.85 -13.81
C GLU A 75 19.64 -4.65 -14.02
N ILE A 76 18.93 -5.68 -14.48
CA ILE A 76 17.47 -5.63 -14.65
C ILE A 76 16.77 -5.38 -13.32
N LYS A 77 17.22 -6.03 -12.23
CA LYS A 77 16.67 -5.79 -10.88
C LYS A 77 16.83 -4.33 -10.48
N LYS A 78 18.00 -3.74 -10.75
CA LYS A 78 18.25 -2.32 -10.48
C LYS A 78 17.35 -1.42 -11.33
N GLU A 79 17.27 -1.66 -12.63
CA GLU A 79 16.41 -0.89 -13.54
C GLU A 79 14.93 -0.98 -13.15
N VAL A 80 14.45 -2.16 -12.74
CA VAL A 80 13.08 -2.35 -12.26
C VAL A 80 12.82 -1.51 -11.01
N LEU A 81 13.75 -1.53 -10.04
CA LEU A 81 13.60 -0.75 -8.81
C LEU A 81 13.54 0.76 -9.11
N GLU A 82 14.47 1.25 -9.95
CA GLU A 82 14.49 2.65 -10.37
C GLU A 82 13.19 3.05 -11.10
N ASN A 83 12.67 2.17 -11.97
CA ASN A 83 11.41 2.41 -12.65
C ASN A 83 10.21 2.49 -11.68
N LEU A 84 10.18 1.64 -10.65
CA LEU A 84 9.13 1.70 -9.62
C LEU A 84 9.23 3.00 -8.82
N ILE A 85 10.44 3.42 -8.42
CA ILE A 85 10.68 4.69 -7.72
C ILE A 85 10.22 5.87 -8.58
N ASN A 86 10.62 5.91 -9.85
CA ASN A 86 10.25 6.97 -10.77
C ASN A 86 8.74 7.06 -10.98
N ARG A 87 8.06 5.91 -11.13
CA ARG A 87 6.59 5.85 -11.24
C ARG A 87 5.91 6.37 -9.98
N GLU A 88 6.41 6.01 -8.81
CA GLU A 88 5.87 6.48 -7.53
C GLU A 88 6.03 7.99 -7.38
N LEU A 89 7.19 8.55 -7.71
CA LEU A 89 7.42 10.00 -7.70
C LEU A 89 6.46 10.73 -8.67
N LEU A 90 6.30 10.21 -9.89
CA LEU A 90 5.36 10.78 -10.87
C LEU A 90 3.91 10.70 -10.38
N TYR A 91 3.52 9.60 -9.74
CA TYR A 91 2.21 9.44 -9.15
C TYR A 91 1.96 10.44 -8.02
N GLN A 92 2.91 10.58 -7.08
CA GLN A 92 2.82 11.59 -6.01
C GLN A 92 2.68 13.01 -6.57
N GLU A 93 3.43 13.34 -7.60
CA GLU A 93 3.34 14.63 -8.28
C GLU A 93 2.01 14.85 -8.99
N SER A 94 1.47 13.81 -9.63
CA SER A 94 0.14 13.83 -10.25
C SER A 94 -0.95 14.13 -9.21
N GLN A 95 -0.88 13.46 -8.05
CA GLN A 95 -1.81 13.67 -6.94
C GLN A 95 -1.67 15.06 -6.35
N ARG A 96 -0.44 15.55 -6.17
CA ARG A 96 -0.16 16.92 -5.69
C ARG A 96 -0.75 17.98 -6.61
N LYS A 97 -0.73 17.75 -7.92
CA LYS A 97 -1.31 18.64 -8.94
C LYS A 97 -2.82 18.45 -9.13
N GLY A 98 -3.43 17.48 -8.46
CA GLY A 98 -4.87 17.21 -8.57
C GLY A 98 -5.30 16.69 -9.94
N ILE A 99 -4.40 16.04 -10.68
CA ILE A 99 -4.71 15.45 -11.98
C ILE A 99 -5.62 14.24 -11.75
N LYS A 100 -6.80 14.26 -12.36
CA LYS A 100 -7.79 13.17 -12.29
C LYS A 100 -8.13 12.70 -13.69
N VAL A 101 -8.34 11.40 -13.83
CA VAL A 101 -8.81 10.77 -15.07
C VAL A 101 -10.26 10.35 -14.85
N ASP A 102 -11.13 10.69 -15.79
CA ASP A 102 -12.54 10.28 -15.78
C ASP A 102 -12.65 8.79 -16.16
N GLU A 103 -13.59 8.07 -15.55
CA GLU A 103 -13.89 6.67 -15.88
C GLU A 103 -14.28 6.50 -17.35
N ALA A 104 -14.96 7.48 -17.94
CA ALA A 104 -15.29 7.46 -19.37
C ALA A 104 -14.03 7.39 -20.24
N ALA A 105 -12.98 8.14 -19.88
CA ALA A 105 -11.70 8.15 -20.59
C ALA A 105 -10.91 6.85 -20.38
N ILE A 106 -11.07 6.19 -19.23
CA ILE A 106 -10.46 4.87 -18.98
C ILE A 106 -11.11 3.81 -19.88
N ASN A 107 -12.44 3.79 -19.93
CA ASN A 107 -13.18 2.81 -20.72
C ASN A 107 -12.87 2.91 -22.22
N GLU A 108 -12.69 4.13 -22.75
CA GLU A 108 -12.28 4.34 -24.15
C GLU A 108 -10.93 3.68 -24.48
N GLN A 109 -9.98 3.71 -23.54
CA GLN A 109 -8.61 3.20 -23.74
C GLN A 109 -8.47 1.68 -23.50
N VAL A 110 -9.36 1.07 -22.71
CA VAL A 110 -9.27 -0.36 -22.33
C VAL A 110 -10.05 -1.27 -23.30
N ILE A 111 -11.06 -0.75 -23.99
CA ILE A 111 -11.91 -1.51 -24.92
C ILE A 111 -11.27 -1.64 -26.32
N THR A 112 -10.17 -0.93 -26.58
CA THR A 112 -9.40 -1.06 -27.83
C THR A 112 -8.49 -2.29 -27.78
#